data_AF-H9CZK4-F1
#
_entry.id   AF-H9CZK4-F1
#
_cell.length_a   1.000
_cell.length_b   1.000
_cell.length_c   1.000
_cell.angle_alpha   90.00
_cell.angle_beta   90.00
_cell.angle_gamma   90.00
#
_symmetry.space_group_name_H-M   'P 1'
#
loop_
_entity.id
_entity.type
_entity.pdbx_description
1 polymer ?
#
loop_
_entity_poly.entity_id
_entity_poly.type
_entity_poly.pdbx_seq_one_letter_code
_entity_poly.pdbx_strand_id
1 'polypeptide(L)' 'GGVGKTTLAQHIFQAVKSHFQVPIWICVSQNNFNANRLAQEIVKKIPREDNEKESTGSDEELMERRLQSKRLLLVLDDVC' A
#
# COMPACT_ATOMS: atom_id res chain seq x y z
N GLY A 1 -8.68 -21.46 6.14
CA GLY A 1 -8.08 -22.38 5.16
C GLY A 1 -8.81 -22.31 3.84
N GLY A 2 -8.30 -21.55 2.87
CA GLY A 2 -8.94 -21.35 1.57
C GLY A 2 -7.90 -21.46 0.45
N VAL A 3 -7.89 -22.61 -0.22
CA VAL A 3 -6.97 -22.94 -1.31
C VAL A 3 -7.14 -21.95 -2.48
N GLY A 4 -6.09 -21.20 -2.82
CA GLY A 4 -5.91 -20.57 -4.13
C GLY A 4 -6.33 -19.10 -4.30
N LYS A 5 -7.09 -18.49 -3.38
CA LYS A 5 -7.51 -17.08 -3.52
C LYS A 5 -6.33 -16.11 -3.46
N THR A 6 -5.53 -16.22 -2.40
CA THR A 6 -4.29 -15.45 -2.22
C THR A 6 -3.31 -15.73 -3.36
N THR A 7 -3.23 -16.97 -3.84
CA THR A 7 -2.36 -17.35 -4.97
C THR A 7 -2.76 -16.67 -6.27
N LEU A 8 -4.05 -16.64 -6.61
CA LEU A 8 -4.55 -15.96 -7.82
C LEU A 8 -4.37 -14.45 -7.71
N ALA A 9 -4.70 -13.86 -6.56
CA ALA A 9 -4.52 -12.43 -6.33
C ALA A 9 -3.04 -12.03 -6.39
N GLN A 10 -2.13 -12.85 -5.83
CA GLN A 10 -0.69 -12.64 -5.94
C GLN A 10 -0.23 -12.70 -7.40
N HIS A 11 -0.74 -13.64 -8.18
CA HIS A 11 -0.39 -13.76 -9.58
C HIS A 11 -0.82 -12.53 -10.40
N ILE A 12 -2.06 -12.06 -10.19
CA ILE A 12 -2.56 -10.83 -10.80
C ILE A 12 -1.73 -9.64 -10.36
N PHE A 13 -1.47 -9.50 -9.06
CA PHE A 13 -0.64 -8.41 -8.52
C PHE A 13 0.75 -8.40 -9.13
N GLN A 14 1.41 -9.54 -9.26
CA GLN A 14 2.73 -9.65 -9.91
C GLN A 14 2.69 -9.33 -11.40
N ALA A 15 1.59 -9.65 -12.09
CA ALA A 15 1.42 -9.32 -13.51
C ALA A 15 1.15 -7.83 -13.72
N VAL A 16 0.34 -7.20 -12.85
CA VAL A 16 -0.07 -5.80 -13.02
C VAL A 16 0.82 -4.79 -12.30
N LYS A 17 1.65 -5.21 -11.32
CA LYS A 17 2.47 -4.30 -10.49
C LYS A 17 3.34 -3.35 -11.29
N SER A 18 3.81 -3.75 -12.48
CA SER A 18 4.65 -2.93 -13.37
C SER A 18 3.89 -1.76 -14.01
N HIS A 19 2.56 -1.84 -14.07
CA HIS A 19 1.70 -0.76 -14.58
C HIS A 19 1.41 0.31 -13.52
N PHE A 20 1.75 0.05 -12.26
CA PHE A 20 1.56 0.95 -11.14
C PHE A 20 2.91 1.47 -10.66
N GLN A 21 2.95 2.75 -10.31
CA GLN A 21 4.16 3.35 -9.75
C GLN A 21 4.35 2.93 -8.29
N VAL A 22 3.24 2.61 -7.62
CA VAL A 22 3.25 2.17 -6.24
C VAL A 22 2.38 0.91 -6.11
N PRO A 23 2.95 -0.29 -6.24
CA PRO A 23 2.23 -1.53 -5.94
C PRO A 23 2.42 -1.91 -4.46
N ILE A 24 1.32 -1.97 -3.71
CA ILE A 24 1.30 -2.27 -2.27
C ILE A 24 0.40 -3.47 -1.99
N TRP A 25 0.99 -4.49 -1.37
CA TRP A 25 0.28 -5.63 -0.82
C TRP A 25 0.36 -5.58 0.71
N ILE A 26 -0.79 -5.65 1.38
CA ILE A 26 -0.86 -5.70 2.84
C ILE A 26 -1.72 -6.89 3.26
N CYS A 27 -1.12 -7.76 4.06
CA CYS A 27 -1.85 -8.76 4.83
C CYS A 27 -2.58 -8.06 5.98
N VAL A 28 -3.90 -8.20 6.04
CA VAL A 28 -4.72 -7.80 7.17
C VAL A 28 -5.30 -9.06 7.80
N SER A 29 -5.19 -9.20 9.12
CA SER A 29 -6.02 -10.16 9.84
C SER A 29 -7.21 -9.43 10.43
N GLN A 30 -8.37 -10.08 10.47
CA GLN A 30 -9.61 -9.47 10.99
C GLN A 30 -9.46 -8.90 12.41
N ASN A 31 -8.52 -9.43 13.20
CA ASN A 31 -8.30 -9.01 14.58
C ASN A 31 -7.41 -7.75 14.74
N ASN A 32 -6.74 -7.29 13.67
CA ASN A 32 -5.75 -6.21 13.72
C ASN A 32 -5.88 -5.20 12.57
N PHE A 33 -7.04 -5.12 11.93
CA PHE A 33 -7.29 -4.13 10.89
C PHE A 33 -7.29 -2.71 11.49
N ASN A 34 -6.27 -1.91 11.20
CA ASN A 34 -6.16 -0.53 11.64
C ASN A 34 -5.77 0.37 10.47
N ALA A 35 -6.71 1.24 10.05
CA ALA A 35 -6.54 2.14 8.92
C ALA A 35 -5.34 3.09 9.10
N ASN A 36 -5.06 3.54 10.32
CA ASN A 36 -3.95 4.44 10.60
C ASN A 36 -2.60 3.72 10.43
N ARG A 37 -2.53 2.46 10.88
CA ARG A 37 -1.36 1.60 10.63
C ARG A 37 -1.17 1.29 9.15
N LEU A 38 -2.26 1.07 8.40
CA LEU A 38 -2.21 0.88 6.95
C LEU A 38 -1.67 2.14 6.26
N ALA A 39 -2.14 3.32 6.67
CA ALA A 39 -1.68 4.60 6.14
C ALA A 39 -0.17 4.77 6.35
N GLN A 40 0.33 4.53 7.56
CA GLN A 40 1.77 4.58 7.86
C GLN A 40 2.59 3.57 7.05
N GLU A 41 2.13 2.34 6.91
CA GLU A 41 2.82 1.31 6.11
C GLU A 41 2.89 1.68 4.63
N ILE A 42 1.82 2.27 4.10
CA ILE A 42 1.77 2.77 2.73
C ILE A 42 2.73 3.95 2.57
N VAL A 43 2.71 4.95 3.46
CA VAL A 43 3.66 6.09 3.45
C VAL A 43 5.11 5.58 3.48
N LYS A 44 5.43 4.59 4.31
CA LYS A 44 6.77 3.99 4.38
C LYS A 44 7.17 3.24 3.10
N LYS A 45 6.23 2.59 2.43
CA LYS A 45 6.46 1.86 1.17
C LYS A 45 6.59 2.76 -0.04
N ILE A 46 5.98 3.94 -0.02
CA ILE A 46 6.14 4.92 -1.09
C ILE A 46 7.49 5.62 -0.91
N PRO A 47 8.39 5.60 -1.90
CA PRO A 47 9.64 6.34 -1.81
C PRO A 47 9.39 7.83 -1.56
N ARG A 48 10.22 8.42 -0.69
CA ARG A 48 10.23 9.86 -0.44
C ARG A 48 10.49 10.57 -1.76
N GLU A 49 9.79 11.67 -2.01
CA GLU A 49 10.17 12.55 -3.11
C GLU A 49 11.36 13.40 -2.68
N ASP A 50 12.30 13.67 -3.58
CA ASP A 50 13.51 14.46 -3.27
C ASP A 50 13.18 15.87 -2.73
N ASN A 51 11.95 16.36 -2.98
CA ASN A 51 11.44 17.64 -2.49
C ASN A 51 10.74 17.56 -1.11
N GLU A 52 10.72 16.39 -0.49
CA GLU A 52 10.16 16.17 0.83
C GLU A 52 11.17 16.64 1.89
N LYS A 53 11.14 17.96 2.19
CA LYS A 53 11.84 18.52 3.35
C LYS A 53 11.46 17.74 4.60
N GLU A 54 12.40 17.53 5.52
CA GLU A 54 12.18 16.88 6.83
C GLU A 54 10.96 17.52 7.54
N SER A 55 9.81 16.86 7.35
CA SER A 55 8.54 16.91 8.08
C SER A 55 8.09 18.26 8.68
N THR A 56 7.12 18.90 8.03
CA THR A 56 6.20 19.85 8.68
C THR A 56 4.71 19.48 8.52
N GLY A 57 4.39 18.27 8.03
CA GLY A 57 3.01 17.83 7.78
C GLY A 57 2.71 16.46 8.38
N SER A 58 1.42 16.17 8.58
CA SER A 58 0.92 14.87 9.08
C SER A 58 1.23 13.74 8.09
N ASP A 59 1.27 12.49 8.56
CA ASP A 59 1.48 11.31 7.71
C ASP A 59 0.51 11.28 6.53
N GLU A 60 -0.76 11.66 6.75
CA GLU A 60 -1.81 11.76 5.74
C GLU A 60 -1.50 12.76 4.63
N GLU A 61 -0.96 13.93 4.98
CA GLU A 61 -0.63 14.99 4.00
C GLU A 61 0.56 14.58 3.13
N LEU A 62 1.56 13.92 3.73
CA LEU A 62 2.68 13.32 2.99
C LEU A 62 2.18 12.21 2.06
N MET A 63 1.23 11.42 2.54
CA MET A 63 0.61 10.35 1.78
C MET A 63 -0.13 10.89 0.55
N GLU A 64 -0.99 11.90 0.75
CA GLU A 64 -1.71 12.57 -0.31
C GLU A 64 -0.75 13.13 -1.35
N ARG A 65 0.31 13.84 -0.93
CA ARG A 65 1.31 14.42 -1.84
C ARG A 65 2.09 13.36 -2.60
N ARG A 66 2.58 12.30 -1.93
CA ARG A 66 3.34 11.23 -2.57
C ARG A 66 2.49 10.41 -3.54
N LEU A 67 1.18 10.33 -3.30
CA LEU A 67 0.20 9.67 -4.17
C LEU A 67 -0.40 10.62 -5.22
N GLN A 68 -0.25 11.93 -5.04
CA GLN A 68 -0.78 12.94 -5.94
C GLN A 68 -0.17 12.72 -7.32
N SER A 69 -1.02 12.36 -8.29
CA SER A 69 -0.64 12.04 -9.68
C SER A 69 0.06 10.69 -9.91
N LYS A 70 0.10 9.79 -8.92
CA LYS A 70 0.66 8.44 -9.07
C LYS A 70 -0.42 7.37 -9.17
N ARG A 71 -0.20 6.36 -10.02
CA ARG A 71 -1.04 5.15 -10.05
C ARG A 71 -0.61 4.21 -8.92
N LEU A 72 -1.49 4.08 -7.92
CA LEU A 72 -1.36 3.16 -6.78
C LEU A 72 -2.19 1.89 -7.03
N LEU A 73 -1.61 0.74 -6.71
CA LEU A 73 -2.33 -0.52 -6.57
C LEU A 73 -2.27 -0.95 -5.12
N LEU A 74 -3.41 -0.96 -4.44
CA LEU A 74 -3.53 -1.42 -3.06
C LEU A 74 -4.28 -2.75 -3.02
N VAL A 75 -3.63 -3.79 -2.54
CA VAL A 75 -4.26 -5.09 -2.26
C VAL A 75 -4.27 -5.33 -0.75
N LEU A 76 -5.46 -5.52 -0.20
CA LEU A 76 -5.69 -5.93 1.18
C LEU A 76 -6.05 -7.41 1.17
N ASP A 77 -5.13 -8.26 1.61
CA ASP A 77 -5.30 -9.72 1.65
C ASP A 77 -5.72 -10.15 3.06
N ASP A 78 -6.86 -10.84 3.17
CA ASP A 78 -7.38 -11.34 4.45
C ASP A 78 -6.63 -12.63 4.85
N VAL A 79 -5.81 -12.52 5.88
CA VAL A 79 -5.18 -13.68 6.51
C VAL A 79 -6.16 -14.25 7.51
N CYS A 80 -6.91 -15.26 7.06
CA CYS A 80 -7.82 -16.04 7.90
C CYS A 80 -7.13 -16.64 9.14
#